data_AF-A0A9D7NNM2-F1
#
_entry.id   AF-A0A9D7NNM2-F1
#
_cell.length_a   1.000
_cell.length_b   1.000
_cell.length_c   1.000
_cell.angle_alpha   90.00
_cell.angle_beta   90.00
_cell.angle_gamma   90.00
#
_symmetry.space_group_name_H-M   'P 1'
#
loop_
_entity.id
_entity.type
_entity.pdbx_description
1 polymer ?
#
loop_
_entity_poly.entity_id
_entity_poly.type
_entity_poly.pdbx_seq_one_letter_code
_entity_poly.pdbx_strand_id
1 'polypeptide(L)'
;MCSDTLYGLPGRSENDLLKWLELLLEQRPDRISLHPFGGRTRLASAASGPPARQLGERIGQRALAVRALLAAGYDPIGLDVFALPQDDLSRARRSGQRHRNALGYTPHAETDLVGLGVSAQSRIGDACFKNQVDLLAWESAVDMGELPIMDGRGCPPAQRSASQTAVRGRFRRAGSAARGQVRCLLPVGTGGLGTSLRHRSHEF
;
A
#
# COMPACT_ATOMS: atom_id res chain seq x y z
N MET A 1 -18.12 -2.55 -3.75
CA MET A 1 -17.25 -3.24 -4.73
C MET A 1 -16.15 -2.31 -5.21
N CYS A 2 -14.89 -2.78 -5.29
CA CYS A 2 -13.78 -2.04 -5.90
C CYS A 2 -13.43 -2.66 -7.25
N SER A 3 -12.97 -1.86 -8.22
CA SER A 3 -12.52 -2.33 -9.53
C SER A 3 -11.21 -1.69 -9.95
N ASP A 4 -10.25 -2.52 -10.38
CA ASP A 4 -9.00 -2.04 -10.97
C ASP A 4 -9.08 -2.09 -12.50
N THR A 5 -8.73 -0.97 -13.13
CA THR A 5 -8.92 -0.69 -14.55
C THR A 5 -7.62 -0.26 -15.19
N LEU A 6 -7.39 -0.70 -16.43
CA LEU A 6 -6.26 -0.29 -17.24
C LEU A 6 -6.68 0.60 -18.41
N TYR A 7 -5.91 1.65 -18.69
CA TYR A 7 -5.97 2.41 -19.94
C TYR A 7 -4.64 2.31 -20.70
N GLY A 8 -4.64 2.63 -22.00
CA GLY A 8 -3.40 2.55 -22.80
C GLY A 8 -3.05 1.16 -23.30
N LEU A 9 -3.98 0.20 -23.28
CA LEU A 9 -3.76 -1.17 -23.75
C LEU A 9 -3.40 -1.22 -25.25
N PRO A 10 -2.31 -1.88 -25.65
CA PRO A 10 -1.91 -2.00 -27.06
C PRO A 10 -3.06 -2.54 -27.93
N GLY A 11 -3.25 -1.95 -29.11
CA GLY A 11 -4.29 -2.36 -30.06
C GLY A 11 -5.72 -1.91 -29.74
N ARG A 12 -6.00 -1.24 -28.60
CA ARG A 12 -7.35 -0.72 -28.29
C ARG A 12 -7.53 0.75 -28.66
N SER A 13 -8.60 1.14 -29.31
CA SER A 13 -8.89 2.55 -29.60
C SER A 13 -9.41 3.30 -28.36
N GLU A 14 -9.57 4.62 -28.47
CA GLU A 14 -10.31 5.42 -27.47
C GLU A 14 -11.78 4.99 -27.35
N ASN A 15 -12.40 4.61 -28.47
CA ASN A 15 -13.78 4.13 -28.50
C ASN A 15 -13.93 2.79 -27.74
N ASP A 16 -12.94 1.90 -27.84
CA ASP A 16 -12.94 0.64 -27.09
C ASP A 16 -12.80 0.87 -25.59
N LEU A 17 -12.04 1.89 -25.18
CA LEU A 17 -11.95 2.30 -23.78
C LEU A 17 -13.30 2.82 -23.27
N LEU A 18 -14.00 3.65 -24.05
CA LEU A 18 -15.32 4.17 -23.68
C LEU A 18 -16.35 3.06 -23.53
N LYS A 19 -16.47 2.16 -24.51
CA LYS A 19 -17.38 1.00 -24.43
C LYS A 19 -17.10 0.13 -23.21
N TRP A 20 -15.82 -0.07 -22.89
CA TRP A 20 -15.45 -0.82 -21.70
C TRP A 20 -15.82 -0.07 -20.41
N LEU A 21 -15.65 1.25 -20.37
CA LEU A 21 -16.05 2.08 -19.23
C LEU A 21 -17.57 2.09 -19.05
N GLU A 22 -18.36 2.10 -20.13
CA GLU A 22 -19.82 1.96 -20.07
C GLU A 22 -20.21 0.67 -19.35
N LEU A 23 -19.64 -0.47 -19.76
CA LEU A 23 -19.87 -1.76 -19.10
C LEU A 23 -19.41 -1.78 -17.63
N LEU A 24 -18.29 -1.14 -17.31
CA LEU A 24 -17.83 -1.01 -15.93
C LEU A 24 -18.83 -0.20 -15.09
N LEU A 25 -19.32 0.91 -15.64
CA LEU A 25 -20.20 1.83 -14.95
C LEU A 25 -21.59 1.25 -14.71
N GLU A 26 -22.05 0.33 -15.57
CA GLU A 26 -23.26 -0.46 -15.34
C GLU A 26 -23.18 -1.30 -14.05
N GLN A 27 -21.99 -1.80 -13.71
CA GLN A 27 -21.76 -2.57 -12.47
C GLN A 27 -21.68 -1.68 -11.22
N ARG A 28 -21.59 -0.36 -11.39
CA ARG A 28 -21.49 0.65 -10.31
C ARG A 28 -20.57 0.26 -9.15
N PRO A 29 -19.27 0.02 -9.39
CA PRO A 29 -18.33 -0.14 -8.30
C PRO A 29 -18.28 1.11 -7.41
N ASP A 30 -18.15 0.95 -6.10
CA ASP A 30 -18.00 2.08 -5.16
C ASP A 30 -16.67 2.82 -5.35
N ARG A 31 -15.65 2.10 -5.84
CA ARG A 31 -14.30 2.61 -6.11
C ARG A 31 -13.71 2.05 -7.39
N ILE A 32 -13.03 2.90 -8.14
CA ILE A 32 -12.31 2.56 -9.36
C ILE A 32 -10.87 3.05 -9.26
N SER A 33 -9.91 2.14 -9.45
CA SER A 33 -8.50 2.49 -9.68
C SER A 33 -8.21 2.46 -11.17
N LEU A 34 -7.67 3.54 -11.73
CA LEU A 34 -7.40 3.72 -13.15
C LEU A 34 -5.89 3.82 -13.39
N HIS A 35 -5.29 2.71 -13.83
CA HIS A 35 -3.84 2.59 -14.00
C HIS A 35 -3.43 2.59 -15.47
N PRO A 36 -2.27 3.19 -15.81
CA PRO A 36 -1.71 3.05 -17.15
C PRO A 36 -1.18 1.64 -17.37
N PHE A 37 -1.49 1.07 -18.53
CA PHE A 37 -0.78 -0.11 -19.02
C PHE A 37 0.71 0.20 -19.16
N GLY A 38 1.57 -0.67 -18.62
CA GLY A 38 3.02 -0.48 -18.57
C GLY A 38 3.50 0.52 -17.51
N GLY A 39 2.60 1.07 -16.70
CA GLY A 39 2.95 1.96 -15.60
C GLY A 39 3.43 1.21 -14.36
N ARG A 40 4.75 1.16 -14.16
CA ARG A 40 5.45 0.75 -12.92
C ARG A 40 5.72 -0.73 -12.67
N THR A 41 5.57 -1.61 -13.64
CA THR A 41 6.19 -2.93 -13.54
C THR A 41 7.64 -2.86 -14.03
N ARG A 42 8.58 -2.57 -13.12
CA ARG A 42 9.98 -3.00 -13.27
C ARG A 42 10.12 -4.50 -12.92
N LEU A 43 9.11 -5.32 -13.21
CA LEU A 43 9.39 -6.72 -13.41
C LEU A 43 10.19 -6.75 -14.70
N ALA A 44 11.48 -7.00 -14.53
CA ALA A 44 12.40 -7.22 -15.62
C ALA A 44 11.72 -8.09 -16.68
N SER A 45 11.75 -7.61 -17.93
CA SER A 45 11.60 -8.43 -19.12
C SER A 45 10.41 -9.40 -19.14
N ALA A 46 9.21 -8.89 -19.41
CA ALA A 46 8.49 -9.50 -20.52
C ALA A 46 9.08 -8.87 -21.80
N ALA A 47 10.26 -9.34 -22.22
CA ALA A 47 10.90 -8.91 -23.47
C ALA A 47 10.04 -9.21 -24.72
N SER A 48 8.88 -9.85 -24.53
CA SER A 48 7.91 -10.29 -25.52
C SER A 48 6.53 -9.62 -25.38
N GLY A 49 6.36 -8.66 -24.48
CA GLY A 49 5.11 -7.91 -24.34
C GLY A 49 4.95 -6.83 -25.43
N PRO A 50 3.71 -6.57 -25.91
CA PRO A 50 3.49 -5.48 -26.87
C PRO A 50 3.94 -4.14 -26.26
N PRO A 51 4.56 -3.25 -27.06
CA PRO A 51 5.08 -1.99 -26.55
C PRO A 51 3.94 -1.14 -25.97
N ALA A 52 4.22 -0.44 -24.88
CA ALA A 52 3.28 0.55 -24.38
C ALA A 52 3.04 1.63 -25.45
N ARG A 53 1.79 2.11 -25.53
CA ARG A 53 1.41 3.19 -26.46
C ARG A 53 2.26 4.44 -26.28
N GLN A 54 2.28 5.34 -27.27
CA GLN A 54 2.99 6.61 -27.12
C GLN A 54 2.42 7.43 -25.95
N LEU A 55 3.27 8.23 -25.29
CA LEU A 55 2.87 8.97 -24.09
C LEU A 55 1.66 9.89 -24.35
N GLY A 56 1.64 10.60 -25.48
CA GLY A 56 0.53 11.49 -25.85
C GLY A 56 -0.82 10.76 -25.95
N GLU A 57 -0.84 9.61 -26.61
CA GLU A 57 -2.05 8.78 -26.74
C GLU A 57 -2.53 8.27 -25.38
N ARG A 58 -1.61 7.86 -24.50
CA ARG A 58 -1.97 7.44 -23.14
C ARG A 58 -2.55 8.58 -22.33
N ILE A 59 -2.04 9.80 -22.50
CA ILE A 59 -2.58 11.00 -21.85
C ILE A 59 -4.00 11.29 -22.37
N GLY A 60 -4.23 11.19 -23.69
CA GLY A 60 -5.55 11.33 -24.30
C GLY A 60 -6.57 10.33 -23.74
N GLN A 61 -6.22 9.04 -23.73
CA GLN A 61 -7.05 7.99 -23.15
C GLN A 61 -7.34 8.19 -21.67
N ARG A 62 -6.34 8.63 -20.88
CA ARG A 62 -6.55 8.96 -19.48
C ARG A 62 -7.54 10.11 -19.34
N ALA A 63 -7.36 11.20 -20.08
CA ALA A 63 -8.25 12.36 -20.01
C ALA A 63 -9.70 11.97 -20.36
N LEU A 64 -9.88 11.11 -21.36
CA LEU A 64 -11.17 10.57 -21.75
C LEU A 64 -11.82 9.76 -20.62
N ALA A 65 -11.08 8.82 -20.04
CA ALA A 65 -11.57 8.01 -18.93
C ALA A 65 -11.94 8.86 -17.71
N VAL A 66 -11.10 9.83 -17.35
CA VAL A 66 -11.37 10.76 -16.24
C VAL A 66 -12.68 11.51 -16.48
N ARG A 67 -12.91 12.05 -17.68
CA ARG A 67 -14.16 12.75 -18.01
C ARG A 67 -15.38 11.85 -17.86
N ALA A 68 -15.31 10.61 -18.35
CA ALA A 68 -16.40 9.65 -18.23
C ALA A 68 -16.73 9.32 -16.77
N LEU A 69 -15.72 9.08 -15.93
CA LEU A 69 -15.90 8.79 -14.51
C LEU A 69 -16.49 9.98 -13.74
N LEU A 70 -16.03 11.20 -14.02
CA LEU A 70 -16.59 12.42 -13.43
C LEU A 70 -18.05 12.62 -13.85
N ALA A 71 -18.38 12.41 -15.13
CA ALA A 71 -19.75 12.51 -15.63
C ALA A 71 -20.68 11.46 -14.99
N ALA A 72 -20.15 10.30 -14.61
CA ALA A 72 -20.87 9.26 -13.89
C ALA A 72 -20.99 9.51 -12.38
N GLY A 73 -20.48 10.64 -11.87
CA GLY A 73 -20.65 11.06 -10.48
C GLY A 73 -19.57 10.58 -9.51
N TYR A 74 -18.42 10.09 -9.99
CA TYR A 74 -17.31 9.71 -9.13
C TYR A 74 -16.47 10.92 -8.71
N ASP A 75 -16.10 10.96 -7.43
CA ASP A 75 -15.15 11.91 -6.87
C ASP A 75 -13.70 11.48 -7.16
N PRO A 76 -12.83 12.39 -7.65
CA PRO A 76 -11.40 12.08 -7.81
C PRO A 76 -10.71 12.10 -6.44
N ILE A 77 -10.37 10.93 -5.92
CA ILE A 77 -9.69 10.76 -4.62
C ILE A 77 -8.21 11.14 -4.71
N GLY A 78 -7.59 10.80 -5.83
CA GLY A 78 -6.17 11.05 -6.11
C GLY A 78 -5.89 11.10 -7.60
N LEU A 79 -4.66 10.74 -7.99
CA LEU A 79 -4.26 10.72 -9.40
C LEU A 79 -5.01 9.66 -10.21
N ASP A 80 -5.27 8.51 -9.61
CA ASP A 80 -5.73 7.28 -10.25
C ASP A 80 -6.92 6.63 -9.53
N VAL A 81 -7.32 7.12 -8.36
CA VAL A 81 -8.44 6.54 -7.60
C VAL A 81 -9.65 7.46 -7.65
N PHE A 82 -10.80 6.86 -7.97
CA PHE A 82 -12.12 7.49 -8.07
C PHE A 82 -13.09 6.74 -7.17
N ALA A 83 -14.00 7.43 -6.50
CA ALA A 83 -14.97 6.79 -5.62
C ALA A 83 -16.31 7.50 -5.63
N LEU A 84 -17.41 6.79 -5.39
CA LEU A 84 -18.73 7.41 -5.30
C LEU A 84 -18.84 8.35 -4.10
N PRO A 85 -19.75 9.34 -4.09
CA PRO A 85 -19.81 10.35 -3.04
C PRO A 85 -20.05 9.78 -1.63
N GLN A 86 -20.79 8.67 -1.53
CA GLN A 86 -21.07 7.96 -0.28
C GLN A 86 -19.87 7.17 0.27
N ASP A 87 -18.85 6.94 -0.55
CA ASP A 87 -17.67 6.19 -0.13
C ASP A 87 -16.85 6.94 0.94
N ASP A 88 -16.30 6.21 1.90
CA ASP A 88 -15.54 6.79 3.00
C ASP A 88 -14.29 7.57 2.54
N LEU A 89 -13.66 7.21 1.41
CA LEU A 89 -12.57 8.00 0.85
C LEU A 89 -13.05 9.34 0.29
N SER A 90 -14.22 9.37 -0.31
CA SER A 90 -14.84 10.62 -0.80
C SER A 90 -15.16 11.54 0.38
N ARG A 91 -15.72 10.98 1.47
CA ARG A 91 -15.97 11.69 2.73
C ARG A 91 -14.68 12.20 3.38
N ALA A 92 -13.65 11.35 3.45
CA ALA A 92 -12.33 11.71 4.01
C ALA A 92 -11.64 12.78 3.16
N ARG A 93 -11.75 12.72 1.83
CA ARG A 93 -11.25 13.76 0.94
C ARG A 93 -11.91 15.11 1.19
N ARG A 94 -13.25 15.15 1.27
CA ARG A 94 -13.99 16.40 1.51
C ARG A 94 -13.68 17.02 2.87
N SER A 95 -13.37 16.20 3.88
CA SER A 95 -13.00 16.65 5.22
C SER A 95 -11.50 16.92 5.41
N GLY A 96 -10.67 16.75 4.37
CA GLY A 96 -9.21 16.91 4.45
C GLY A 96 -8.47 15.81 5.21
N GLN A 97 -9.17 14.72 5.56
CA GLN A 97 -8.68 13.59 6.38
C GLN A 97 -8.32 12.37 5.52
N ARG A 98 -7.96 12.57 4.25
CA ARG A 98 -7.51 11.48 3.38
C ARG A 98 -6.03 11.22 3.62
N HIS A 99 -5.68 9.98 3.92
CA HIS A 99 -4.32 9.52 4.13
C HIS A 99 -3.88 8.57 3.02
N ARG A 100 -2.56 8.34 2.90
CA ARG A 100 -1.98 7.37 1.97
C ARG A 100 -0.92 6.52 2.68
N ASN A 101 -1.00 5.21 2.50
CA ASN A 101 0.00 4.26 2.97
C ASN A 101 0.56 3.43 1.80
N ALA A 102 1.28 2.35 2.11
CA ALA A 102 1.86 1.47 1.08
C ALA A 102 0.82 0.75 0.22
N LEU A 103 -0.41 0.56 0.73
CA LEU A 103 -1.51 -0.13 0.07
C LEU A 103 -2.40 0.80 -0.77
N GLY A 104 -2.36 2.11 -0.52
CA GLY A 104 -3.16 3.08 -1.27
C GLY A 104 -3.72 4.19 -0.40
N TYR A 105 -4.82 4.81 -0.85
CA TYR A 105 -5.55 5.80 -0.08
C TYR A 105 -6.40 5.13 1.01
N THR A 106 -6.45 5.74 2.19
CA THR A 106 -7.21 5.27 3.34
C THR A 106 -7.86 6.45 4.06
N PRO A 107 -9.09 6.30 4.59
CA PRO A 107 -9.71 7.30 5.45
C PRO A 107 -9.11 7.28 6.87
N HIS A 108 -8.35 6.23 7.23
CA HIS A 108 -7.81 6.05 8.57
C HIS A 108 -6.43 6.69 8.71
N ALA A 109 -6.35 7.68 9.59
CA ALA A 109 -5.11 8.33 9.98
C ALA A 109 -4.32 7.47 10.97
N GLU A 110 -2.99 7.58 10.93
CA GLU A 110 -2.09 7.21 12.05
C GLU A 110 -2.32 5.79 12.62
N THR A 111 -2.71 4.84 11.77
CA THR A 111 -2.84 3.43 12.17
C THR A 111 -1.53 2.71 11.91
N ASP A 112 -1.07 1.93 12.88
CA ASP A 112 0.05 1.03 12.69
C ASP A 112 -0.32 -0.02 11.63
N LEU A 113 0.51 -0.14 10.62
CA LEU A 113 0.39 -1.10 9.54
C LEU A 113 1.41 -2.21 9.76
N VAL A 114 0.94 -3.42 10.01
CA VAL A 114 1.81 -4.61 10.10
C VAL A 114 1.66 -5.41 8.82
N GLY A 115 2.68 -5.37 7.98
CA GLY A 115 2.80 -6.19 6.78
C GLY A 115 3.33 -7.58 7.11
N LEU A 116 2.63 -8.60 6.63
CA LEU A 116 3.02 -10.01 6.76
C LEU A 116 3.38 -10.59 5.40
N GLY A 117 4.32 -11.54 5.40
CA GLY A 117 4.79 -12.20 4.18
C GLY A 117 6.00 -11.53 3.52
N VAL A 118 6.46 -12.16 2.44
CA VAL A 118 7.58 -11.69 1.62
C VAL A 118 7.29 -10.29 1.05
N SER A 119 8.29 -9.42 1.00
CA SER A 119 8.24 -8.04 0.48
C SER A 119 7.29 -7.07 1.19
N ALA A 120 6.62 -7.52 2.25
CA ALA A 120 5.64 -6.72 2.96
C ALA A 120 6.26 -5.46 3.57
N GLN A 121 5.47 -4.39 3.65
CA GLN A 121 5.88 -3.12 4.23
C GLN A 121 5.04 -2.84 5.47
N SER A 122 5.72 -2.47 6.55
CA SER A 122 5.11 -2.13 7.82
C SER A 122 5.41 -0.69 8.18
N ARG A 123 4.50 -0.05 8.92
CA ARG A 123 4.71 1.22 9.61
C ARG A 123 4.20 1.07 11.04
N ILE A 124 5.07 1.28 12.02
CA ILE A 124 4.72 1.22 13.44
C ILE A 124 5.28 2.48 14.09
N GLY A 125 4.40 3.35 14.57
CA GLY A 125 4.76 4.71 14.99
C GLY A 125 5.58 5.45 13.93
N ASP A 126 6.72 5.99 14.34
CA ASP A 126 7.65 6.72 13.48
C ASP A 126 8.68 5.81 12.77
N ALA A 127 8.42 4.51 12.68
CA ALA A 127 9.31 3.54 12.03
C ALA A 127 8.62 2.85 10.84
N CYS A 128 9.36 2.65 9.76
CA CYS A 128 8.93 1.92 8.58
C CYS A 128 9.88 0.76 8.33
N PHE A 129 9.32 -0.44 8.15
CA PHE A 129 10.05 -1.69 7.94
C PHE A 129 9.69 -2.30 6.60
N LYS A 130 10.62 -3.06 6.04
CA LYS A 130 10.39 -3.93 4.89
C LYS A 130 10.85 -5.33 5.22
N ASN A 131 9.99 -6.30 4.91
CA ASN A 131 10.37 -7.70 4.98
C ASN A 131 11.31 -8.05 3.81
N GLN A 132 12.02 -9.17 3.97
CA GLN A 132 12.82 -9.79 2.91
C GLN A 132 12.02 -9.89 1.62
N VAL A 133 12.63 -9.47 0.50
CA VAL A 133 12.02 -9.56 -0.84
C VAL A 133 12.29 -10.92 -1.50
N ASP A 134 13.35 -11.60 -1.08
CA ASP A 134 13.65 -12.95 -1.50
C ASP A 134 12.88 -13.95 -0.63
N LEU A 135 12.24 -14.92 -1.27
CA LEU A 135 11.38 -15.89 -0.58
C LEU A 135 12.19 -16.80 0.35
N LEU A 136 13.35 -17.30 -0.10
CA LEU A 136 14.17 -18.23 0.69
C LEU A 136 14.76 -17.53 1.91
N ALA A 137 15.25 -16.31 1.76
CA ALA A 137 15.72 -15.50 2.88
C ALA A 137 14.59 -15.18 3.87
N TRP A 138 13.36 -14.97 3.38
CA TRP A 138 12.19 -14.75 4.22
C TRP A 138 11.82 -16.01 5.02
N GLU A 139 11.71 -17.16 4.35
CA GLU A 139 11.37 -18.45 4.96
C GLU A 139 12.41 -18.86 6.00
N SER A 140 13.70 -18.77 5.66
CA SER A 140 14.79 -19.13 6.58
C SER A 140 14.74 -18.32 7.88
N ALA A 141 14.49 -17.01 7.80
CA ALA A 141 14.38 -16.18 8.99
C ALA A 141 13.17 -16.59 9.86
N VAL A 142 12.03 -16.89 9.23
CA VAL A 142 10.82 -17.33 9.94
C VAL A 142 11.03 -18.67 10.64
N ASP A 143 11.65 -19.63 9.97
CA ASP A 143 11.93 -20.97 10.51
C ASP A 143 12.90 -20.92 11.70
N MET A 144 13.81 -19.95 11.72
CA MET A 144 14.71 -19.69 12.85
C MET A 144 14.05 -18.88 13.98
N GLY A 145 12.79 -18.47 13.84
CA GLY A 145 12.08 -17.63 14.80
C GLY A 145 12.56 -16.17 14.83
N GLU A 146 13.23 -15.72 13.78
CA GLU A 146 13.71 -14.35 13.62
C GLU A 146 12.70 -13.48 12.86
N LEU A 147 12.80 -12.16 13.01
CA LEU A 147 11.99 -11.24 12.23
C LEU A 147 12.57 -11.14 10.81
N PRO A 148 11.81 -11.41 9.73
CA PRO A 148 12.31 -11.40 8.37
C PRO A 148 12.42 -9.98 7.81
N ILE A 149 13.03 -9.05 8.55
CA ILE A 149 13.15 -7.62 8.21
C ILE A 149 14.48 -7.38 7.48
N MET A 150 14.42 -6.84 6.27
CA MET A 150 15.62 -6.50 5.48
C MET A 150 16.04 -5.03 5.60
N ASP A 151 15.09 -4.14 5.88
CA ASP A 151 15.34 -2.70 5.98
C ASP A 151 14.39 -2.08 7.02
N GLY A 152 14.92 -1.15 7.82
CA GLY A 152 14.20 -0.43 8.85
C GLY A 152 14.69 1.01 8.91
N ARG A 153 13.79 1.98 8.79
CA ARG A 153 14.13 3.40 8.77
C ARG A 153 13.12 4.26 9.52
N GLY A 154 13.58 5.41 9.99
CA GLY A 154 12.70 6.46 10.48
C GLY A 154 11.70 6.87 9.38
N CYS A 155 10.44 6.96 9.74
CA CYS A 155 9.34 7.30 8.87
C CYS A 155 8.75 8.63 9.33
N PRO A 156 8.77 9.68 8.48
CA PRO A 156 8.10 10.92 8.80
C PRO A 156 6.60 10.65 9.02
N PRO A 157 5.92 11.46 9.85
CA PRO A 157 4.48 11.36 10.04
C PRO A 157 3.77 11.38 8.68
N ALA A 158 2.67 10.63 8.58
CA ALA A 158 1.92 10.52 7.34
C ALA A 158 1.60 11.93 6.81
N GLN A 159 1.94 12.20 5.54
CA GLN A 159 1.67 13.50 4.92
C GLN A 159 0.18 13.82 5.02
N ARG A 160 -0.15 14.88 5.77
CA ARG A 160 -1.50 15.43 5.90
C ARG A 160 -1.70 16.39 4.73
N SER A 161 -2.79 16.25 3.95
CA SER A 161 -3.14 17.29 2.98
C SER A 161 -3.34 18.60 3.71
N ALA A 162 -2.70 19.67 3.23
CA ALA A 162 -2.54 20.95 3.91
C ALA A 162 -3.87 21.59 4.37
N SER A 163 -4.31 21.29 5.59
CA SER A 163 -5.27 22.08 6.37
C SER A 163 -5.49 21.40 7.72
N GLN A 164 -4.61 21.63 8.69
CA GLN A 164 -4.95 21.69 10.12
C GLN A 164 -3.70 21.89 11.00
N THR A 165 -3.81 22.88 11.89
CA THR A 165 -2.85 23.23 12.94
C THR A 165 -2.66 22.07 13.91
N ALA A 166 -1.39 21.72 14.17
CA ALA A 166 -1.02 20.63 15.05
C ALA A 166 -1.31 20.96 16.52
N VAL A 167 -2.12 20.12 17.18
CA VAL A 167 -2.09 20.00 18.64
C VAL A 167 -0.95 19.03 18.99
N ARG A 168 0.21 19.58 19.38
CA ARG A 168 1.38 18.79 19.79
C ARG A 168 1.18 18.24 21.21
N GLY A 169 0.94 16.93 21.33
CA GLY A 169 1.18 16.21 22.58
C GLY A 169 2.68 15.98 22.77
N ARG A 170 3.27 16.46 23.87
CA ARG A 170 4.67 16.22 24.24
C ARG A 170 4.82 14.80 24.80
N PHE A 171 5.56 13.93 24.11
CA PHE A 171 6.22 12.79 24.76
C PHE A 171 7.68 13.17 25.08
N ARG A 172 8.10 12.99 26.34
CA ARG A 172 9.46 13.29 26.79
C ARG A 172 10.44 12.28 26.19
N ARG A 173 11.49 12.78 25.53
CA ARG A 173 12.68 11.99 25.17
C ARG A 173 13.40 11.53 26.44
N ALA A 174 13.58 10.23 26.61
CA ALA A 174 14.69 9.71 27.40
C ALA A 174 15.93 9.67 26.48
N GLY A 175 17.03 10.25 26.93
CA GLY A 175 18.25 10.42 26.15
C GLY A 175 19.19 9.22 26.17
N SER A 176 20.16 9.32 25.26
CA SER A 176 21.47 8.64 25.20
C SER A 176 21.55 7.25 24.58
N ALA A 177 22.07 7.26 23.35
CA ALA A 177 23.05 6.32 22.78
C ALA A 177 23.03 4.86 23.27
N ALA A 178 22.36 4.00 22.50
CA ALA A 178 22.72 2.60 22.36
C ALA A 178 22.28 2.12 20.98
N ARG A 179 23.12 1.35 20.29
CA ARG A 179 22.73 0.62 19.07
C ARG A 179 21.54 -0.27 19.46
N GLY A 180 20.34 0.13 19.03
CA GLY A 180 19.09 -0.49 19.46
C GLY A 180 18.88 -1.84 18.80
N GLN A 181 19.18 -2.91 19.52
CA GLN A 181 18.63 -4.23 19.25
C GLN A 181 17.12 -4.13 19.54
N VAL A 182 16.28 -4.18 18.49
CA VAL A 182 14.82 -4.23 18.66
C VAL A 182 14.47 -5.62 19.15
N ARG A 183 14.43 -5.79 20.48
CA ARG A 183 13.93 -7.00 21.12
C ARG A 183 12.43 -6.84 21.33
N CYS A 184 11.62 -7.41 20.44
CA CYS A 184 10.19 -7.57 20.67
C CYS A 184 9.99 -8.54 21.84
N LEU A 185 9.66 -8.01 23.01
CA LEU A 185 9.11 -8.79 24.11
C LEU A 185 7.67 -9.15 23.74
N LEU A 186 7.45 -10.36 23.25
CA LEU A 186 6.12 -10.97 23.28
C LEU A 186 5.72 -11.15 24.75
N PRO A 187 4.49 -10.80 25.16
CA PRO A 187 4.00 -11.12 26.48
C PRO A 187 3.87 -12.65 26.57
N VAL A 188 4.79 -13.30 27.28
CA VAL A 188 4.62 -14.69 27.70
C VAL A 188 3.47 -14.69 28.69
N GLY A 189 2.32 -15.21 28.26
CA GLY A 189 1.17 -15.44 29.13
C GLY A 189 1.60 -16.28 30.33
N THR A 190 1.35 -15.75 31.53
CA THR A 190 1.45 -16.49 32.78
C THR A 190 0.42 -17.61 32.79
N GLY A 191 0.85 -18.81 32.42
CA GLY A 191 0.11 -20.06 32.56
C GLY A 191 1.11 -21.15 32.91
N GLY A 192 1.22 -21.44 34.21
CA GLY A 192 2.10 -22.49 34.70
C GLY A 192 1.69 -23.86 34.19
N LEU A 193 2.69 -24.67 33.83
CA LEU A 193 2.86 -26.06 34.24
C LEU A 193 4.24 -26.50 33.74
N GLY A 194 5.11 -26.85 34.68
CA GLY A 194 6.50 -27.17 34.39
C GLY A 194 6.65 -28.52 33.71
N THR A 195 7.61 -28.59 32.80
CA THR A 195 8.44 -29.77 32.57
C THR A 195 9.80 -29.33 32.04
N SER A 196 10.83 -29.65 32.82
CA SER A 196 12.23 -29.56 32.46
C SER A 196 12.51 -30.44 31.23
N LEU A 197 13.07 -29.88 30.17
CA LEU A 197 13.77 -30.66 29.15
C LEU A 197 15.17 -30.09 28.93
N ARG A 198 16.14 -30.92 29.30
CA ARG A 198 17.57 -30.66 29.27
C ARG A 198 18.08 -30.55 27.84
N HIS A 199 18.99 -29.59 27.68
CA HIS A 199 19.94 -29.46 26.58
C HIS A 199 20.58 -30.83 26.22
N ARG A 200 20.50 -31.24 24.95
CA ARG A 200 21.50 -32.10 24.33
C ARG A 200 21.90 -31.50 23.00
N SER A 201 23.13 -31.04 22.96
CA SER A 201 23.89 -30.77 21.76
C SER A 201 24.07 -32.07 20.98
N HIS A 202 23.88 -32.04 19.66
CA HIS A 202 24.62 -32.93 18.77
C HIS A 202 24.91 -32.20 17.46
N GLU A 203 26.21 -32.12 17.18
CA GLU A 203 26.81 -31.85 15.89
C GLU A 203 26.34 -32.91 14.88
N PHE A 204 26.00 -32.49 13.67
CA PHE A 204 26.62 -32.92 12.41
C PHE A 204 26.26 -31.93 11.30
#